data_AF-M4EVY6-F1
#
_entry.id   AF-M4EVY6-F1
#
_cell.length_a   1.000
_cell.length_b   1.000
_cell.length_c   1.000
_cell.angle_alpha   90.00
_cell.angle_beta   90.00
_cell.angle_gamma   90.00
#
_symmetry.space_group_name_H-M   'P 1'
#
loop_
_entity.id
_entity.type
_entity.pdbx_description
1 polymer ?
#
loop_
_entity_poly.entity_id
_entity_poly.type
_entity_poly.pdbx_seq_one_letter_code
_entity_poly.pdbx_strand_id
1 'polypeptide(L)'
;MLKVPSNRTRVSPYPLRSTRTQKEPIKAQGPSQWEDVLCVICQEAPHNAILMRCSSSSTGCRAYMCDTSVRHANCFKQYRKKNMNRVTKVMNCPYCRGEVYEAMKVQSDGRRDLNAKPKSCAFENCNFSGTYSQLKNHLKADHPSYTRPLVDQGRERAWEQMQRATEYNDISTAAGLLHSGLEVLLQQLPDVPPRLVILLWDS
;
A
#
# COMPACT_ATOMS: atom_id res chain seq x y z
N MET A 1 -0.63 67.47 -7.39
CA MET A 1 -0.95 66.59 -6.25
C MET A 1 0.01 65.41 -6.25
N LEU A 2 0.93 65.35 -5.28
CA LEU A 2 1.90 64.26 -5.13
C LEU A 2 1.23 63.06 -4.44
N LYS A 3 1.32 61.85 -5.02
CA LYS A 3 0.85 60.60 -4.40
C LYS A 3 1.96 59.99 -3.54
N VAL A 4 1.72 59.88 -2.24
CA VAL A 4 2.56 59.12 -1.30
C VAL A 4 2.07 57.67 -1.27
N PRO A 5 2.93 56.64 -1.43
CA PRO A 5 2.54 55.26 -1.21
C PRO A 5 2.62 54.94 0.30
N SER A 6 1.48 54.61 0.90
CA SER A 6 1.39 54.16 2.29
C SER A 6 1.70 52.67 2.38
N ASN A 7 2.90 52.34 2.84
CA ASN A 7 3.35 50.96 3.05
C ASN A 7 2.88 50.48 4.42
N ARG A 8 1.69 49.85 4.49
CA ARG A 8 1.17 49.26 5.73
C ARG A 8 1.45 47.75 5.75
N THR A 9 2.61 47.40 6.30
CA THR A 9 2.94 46.02 6.69
C THR A 9 1.97 45.57 7.78
N ARG A 10 1.09 44.61 7.46
CA ARG A 10 0.09 44.07 8.38
C ARG A 10 0.78 43.10 9.34
N VAL A 11 1.19 43.58 10.52
CA VAL A 11 1.74 42.72 11.58
C VAL A 11 0.56 42.03 12.30
N SER A 12 0.57 40.70 12.35
CA SER A 12 -0.44 39.91 13.06
C SER A 12 -0.29 40.09 14.59
N PRO A 13 -1.36 40.35 15.35
CA PRO A 13 -1.30 40.64 16.78
C PRO A 13 -1.11 39.41 17.69
N TYR A 14 -0.92 38.20 17.12
CA TYR A 14 -0.74 36.98 17.91
C TYR A 14 0.74 36.57 17.98
N PRO A 15 1.29 36.27 19.17
CA PRO A 15 2.63 35.73 19.30
C PRO A 15 2.77 34.40 18.56
N LEU A 16 3.71 34.32 17.62
CA LEU A 16 4.13 33.05 17.03
C LEU A 16 4.78 32.20 18.13
N ARG A 17 4.07 31.15 18.56
CA ARG A 17 4.56 30.17 19.52
C ARG A 17 5.66 29.33 18.86
N SER A 18 6.90 29.80 18.95
CA SER A 18 8.09 29.02 18.58
C SER A 18 8.34 27.95 19.63
N THR A 19 7.75 26.77 19.45
CA THR A 19 8.26 25.58 20.13
C THR A 19 9.42 25.04 19.31
N ARG A 20 10.61 25.57 19.59
CA ARG A 20 11.89 24.93 19.27
C ARG A 20 12.04 23.71 20.17
N THR A 21 11.36 22.62 19.82
CA THR A 21 11.64 21.32 20.43
C THR A 21 13.02 20.89 19.94
N GLN A 22 13.92 20.62 20.87
CA GLN A 22 15.29 20.25 20.57
C GLN A 22 15.32 19.04 19.63
N LYS A 23 16.06 19.16 18.52
CA LYS A 23 16.32 18.06 17.61
C LYS A 23 17.36 17.18 18.29
N GLU A 24 16.88 16.18 19.03
CA GLU A 24 17.72 15.09 19.52
C GLU A 24 18.55 14.52 18.35
N PRO A 25 19.80 14.10 18.58
CA PRO A 25 20.66 13.55 17.53
C PRO A 25 19.94 12.37 16.88
N ILE A 26 19.91 12.36 15.55
CA ILE A 26 19.45 11.20 14.76
C ILE A 26 20.43 10.07 15.09
N LYS A 27 20.11 9.26 16.10
CA LYS A 27 20.69 7.93 16.24
C LYS A 27 20.43 7.25 14.91
N ALA A 28 21.48 6.73 14.27
CA ALA A 28 21.32 5.86 13.12
C ALA A 28 20.40 4.71 13.55
N GLN A 29 19.13 4.83 13.21
CA GLN A 29 18.15 3.80 13.46
C GLN A 29 18.55 2.64 12.55
N GLY A 30 18.75 1.46 13.14
CA GLY A 30 18.82 0.24 12.34
C GLY A 30 17.61 0.14 11.40
N PRO A 31 17.66 -0.75 10.40
CA PRO A 31 16.58 -0.88 9.42
C PRO A 31 15.23 -0.94 10.14
N SER A 32 14.33 -0.03 9.76
CA SER A 32 13.00 0.02 10.38
C SER A 32 12.36 -1.35 10.15
N GLN A 33 11.70 -1.92 11.15
CA GLN A 33 10.94 -3.17 11.00
C GLN A 33 9.85 -3.10 9.91
N TRP A 34 9.61 -1.91 9.37
CA TRP A 34 8.65 -1.58 8.31
C TRP A 34 9.29 -1.42 6.93
N GLU A 35 10.60 -1.62 6.77
CA GLU A 35 11.36 -1.35 5.55
C GLU A 35 10.89 -2.19 4.35
N ASP A 36 10.56 -3.46 4.56
CA ASP A 36 10.10 -4.37 3.50
C ASP A 36 8.58 -4.56 3.45
N VAL A 37 7.82 -3.75 4.20
CA VAL A 37 6.36 -3.89 4.25
C VAL A 37 5.72 -3.25 3.02
N LEU A 38 5.05 -4.09 2.23
CA LEU A 38 4.34 -3.70 1.00
C LEU A 38 2.85 -4.05 1.08
N CYS A 39 2.03 -3.25 0.41
CA CYS A 39 0.63 -3.55 0.20
C CYS A 39 0.48 -4.69 -0.81
N VAL A 40 -0.26 -5.73 -0.44
CA VAL A 40 -0.46 -6.91 -1.31
C VAL A 40 -1.16 -6.63 -2.64
N ILE A 41 -1.88 -5.51 -2.74
CA ILE A 41 -2.65 -5.11 -3.94
C ILE A 41 -1.84 -4.16 -4.83
N CYS A 42 -1.31 -3.07 -4.26
CA CYS A 42 -0.63 -2.04 -5.05
C CYS A 42 0.91 -2.14 -5.05
N GLN A 43 1.47 -3.10 -4.30
CA GLN A 43 2.91 -3.38 -4.22
C GLN A 43 3.77 -2.17 -3.82
N GLU A 44 3.19 -1.25 -3.05
CA GLU A 44 3.86 -0.07 -2.49
C GLU A 44 3.70 -0.04 -0.98
N ALA A 45 4.48 0.82 -0.33
CA ALA A 45 4.31 1.11 1.09
C ALA A 45 2.83 1.43 1.42
N PRO A 46 2.19 0.65 2.31
CA PRO A 46 0.78 0.83 2.59
C PRO A 46 0.49 2.11 3.38
N HIS A 47 -0.35 2.97 2.83
CA HIS A 47 -0.84 4.16 3.54
C HIS A 47 -1.98 3.79 4.50
N ASN A 48 -1.94 4.36 5.71
CA ASN A 48 -2.82 4.00 6.82
C ASN A 48 -2.92 2.48 6.97
N ALA A 49 -1.76 1.82 6.99
CA ALA A 49 -1.67 0.38 6.87
C ALA A 49 -2.55 -0.39 7.87
N ILE A 50 -3.17 -1.45 7.35
CA ILE A 50 -3.80 -2.50 8.14
C ILE A 50 -3.05 -3.81 7.91
N LEU A 51 -3.02 -4.66 8.93
CA LEU A 51 -2.56 -6.04 8.89
C LEU A 51 -3.78 -6.95 8.98
N MET A 52 -3.92 -7.89 8.05
CA MET A 52 -4.92 -8.95 8.16
C MET A 52 -4.36 -10.15 8.91
N ARG A 53 -5.12 -10.66 9.86
CA ARG A 53 -4.82 -11.93 10.51
C ARG A 53 -5.69 -13.03 9.90
N CYS A 54 -5.03 -13.97 9.24
CA CYS A 54 -5.64 -15.18 8.69
C CYS A 54 -5.35 -16.41 9.56
N SER A 55 -5.94 -17.55 9.21
CA SER A 55 -5.61 -18.87 9.78
C SER A 55 -4.11 -19.17 9.79
N SER A 56 -3.34 -18.68 8.81
CA SER A 56 -1.88 -18.86 8.71
C SER A 56 -1.06 -17.76 9.41
N SER A 57 -1.65 -16.96 10.31
CA SER A 57 -0.91 -15.89 11.00
C SER A 57 0.18 -16.45 11.92
N SER A 58 -0.06 -17.60 12.54
CA SER A 58 0.91 -18.30 13.40
C SER A 58 2.11 -18.83 12.62
N THR A 59 1.92 -19.19 11.34
CA THR A 59 2.98 -19.64 10.43
C THR A 59 3.68 -18.49 9.71
N GLY A 60 3.39 -17.24 10.10
CA GLY A 60 4.08 -16.06 9.60
C GLY A 60 3.39 -15.31 8.45
N CYS A 61 2.15 -15.67 8.09
CA CYS A 61 1.41 -14.88 7.09
C CYS A 61 1.13 -13.46 7.60
N ARG A 62 1.62 -12.47 6.86
CA ARG A 62 1.45 -11.04 7.18
C ARG A 62 1.00 -10.27 5.94
N ALA A 63 -0.32 -10.16 5.77
CA ALA A 63 -0.90 -9.44 4.64
C ALA A 63 -1.20 -7.98 5.03
N TYR A 64 -0.42 -7.04 4.48
CA TYR A 64 -0.63 -5.62 4.69
C TYR A 64 -1.41 -4.96 3.54
N MET A 65 -2.27 -4.01 3.88
CA MET A 65 -3.04 -3.26 2.88
C MET A 65 -3.16 -1.77 3.20
N CYS A 66 -3.35 -0.96 2.16
CA CYS A 66 -3.74 0.43 2.32
C CYS A 66 -5.21 0.54 2.80
N ASP A 67 -5.45 1.32 3.86
CA ASP A 67 -6.79 1.66 4.36
C ASP A 67 -7.00 3.17 4.41
N THR A 68 -7.11 3.78 3.23
CA THR A 68 -7.30 5.22 3.07
C THR A 68 -8.74 5.58 2.71
N SER A 69 -9.01 6.84 2.38
CA SER A 69 -10.33 7.23 1.82
C SER A 69 -10.46 6.83 0.35
N VAL A 70 -11.68 6.92 -0.19
CA VAL A 70 -12.02 6.59 -1.59
C VAL A 70 -11.19 7.38 -2.61
N ARG A 71 -10.75 8.60 -2.27
CA ARG A 71 -9.90 9.44 -3.12
C ARG A 71 -8.41 9.03 -3.11
N HIS A 72 -8.07 7.88 -2.53
CA HIS A 72 -6.69 7.39 -2.38
C HIS A 72 -6.69 5.88 -2.64
N ALA A 73 -5.52 5.23 -2.51
CA ALA A 73 -5.36 3.78 -2.61
C ALA A 73 -6.16 3.05 -1.50
N ASN A 74 -7.46 2.85 -1.71
CA ASN A 74 -8.38 2.24 -0.75
C ASN A 74 -8.39 0.70 -0.90
N CYS A 75 -7.20 0.09 -1.00
CA CYS A 75 -6.99 -1.31 -1.37
C CYS A 75 -7.81 -2.27 -0.49
N PHE A 76 -7.77 -2.10 0.84
CA PHE A 76 -8.47 -2.98 1.76
C PHE A 76 -10.00 -2.96 1.55
N LYS A 77 -10.61 -1.77 1.46
CA LYS A 77 -12.06 -1.69 1.28
C LYS A 77 -12.51 -2.24 -0.06
N GLN A 78 -11.71 -2.05 -1.12
CA GLN A 78 -12.00 -2.61 -2.44
C GLN A 78 -11.89 -4.14 -2.43
N TYR A 79 -10.80 -4.67 -1.87
CA TYR A 79 -10.60 -6.10 -1.73
C TYR A 79 -11.72 -6.75 -0.93
N ARG A 80 -12.05 -6.18 0.24
CA ARG A 80 -13.17 -6.64 1.06
C ARG A 80 -14.49 -6.59 0.29
N LYS A 81 -14.78 -5.53 -0.45
CA LYS A 81 -16.04 -5.43 -1.21
C LYS A 81 -16.15 -6.51 -2.30
N LYS A 82 -15.05 -6.81 -3.00
CA LYS A 82 -15.01 -7.79 -4.10
C LYS A 82 -15.00 -9.24 -3.59
N ASN A 83 -14.27 -9.53 -2.51
CA ASN A 83 -13.94 -10.88 -2.07
C ASN A 83 -14.69 -11.32 -0.80
N MET A 84 -15.54 -10.47 -0.23
CA MET A 84 -16.38 -10.86 0.90
C MET A 84 -17.53 -11.75 0.42
N ASN A 85 -17.61 -12.96 0.95
CA ASN A 85 -18.76 -13.83 0.75
C ASN A 85 -20.03 -13.15 1.29
N ARG A 86 -21.07 -13.04 0.44
CA ARG A 86 -22.28 -12.30 0.79
C ARG A 86 -23.10 -12.97 1.88
N VAL A 87 -23.02 -14.30 1.97
CA VAL A 87 -23.77 -15.15 2.90
C VAL A 87 -23.02 -15.23 4.23
N THR A 88 -21.79 -15.74 4.22
CA THR A 88 -21.03 -15.98 5.45
C THR A 88 -20.37 -14.73 6.01
N LYS A 89 -20.26 -13.65 5.22
CA LYS A 89 -19.48 -12.45 5.55
C LYS A 89 -18.02 -12.78 5.90
N VAL A 90 -17.49 -13.83 5.29
CA VAL A 90 -16.09 -14.25 5.37
C VAL A 90 -15.33 -13.77 4.13
N MET A 91 -14.09 -13.35 4.32
CA MET A 91 -13.14 -13.06 3.25
C MET A 91 -11.85 -13.85 3.49
N ASN A 92 -11.19 -14.22 2.41
CA ASN A 92 -9.96 -14.99 2.45
C ASN A 92 -8.75 -14.04 2.38
N CYS A 93 -7.61 -14.51 2.85
CA CYS A 93 -6.37 -13.76 2.75
C CYS A 93 -5.78 -13.89 1.35
N PRO A 94 -5.33 -12.80 0.71
CA PRO A 94 -4.77 -12.85 -0.64
C PRO A 94 -3.38 -13.49 -0.72
N TYR A 95 -2.70 -13.69 0.42
CA TYR A 95 -1.45 -14.43 0.49
C TYR A 95 -1.66 -15.91 0.80
N CYS A 96 -2.32 -16.20 1.93
CA CYS A 96 -2.40 -17.57 2.47
C CYS A 96 -3.68 -18.31 2.04
N ARG A 97 -4.66 -17.63 1.42
CA ARG A 97 -6.04 -18.11 1.16
C ARG A 97 -6.85 -18.53 2.40
N GLY A 98 -6.23 -18.55 3.56
CA GLY A 98 -6.87 -18.77 4.84
C GLY A 98 -7.94 -17.73 5.16
N GLU A 99 -8.94 -18.15 5.92
CA GLU A 99 -10.00 -17.29 6.43
C GLU A 99 -9.40 -16.13 7.24
N VAL A 100 -9.86 -14.90 6.94
CA VAL A 100 -9.46 -13.70 7.68
C VAL A 100 -10.40 -13.51 8.85
N TYR A 101 -9.85 -13.54 10.06
CA TYR A 101 -10.61 -13.32 11.29
C TYR A 101 -10.70 -11.85 11.66
N GLU A 102 -9.63 -11.10 11.42
CA GLU A 102 -9.57 -9.68 11.76
C GLU A 102 -8.65 -8.88 10.83
N ALA A 103 -8.96 -7.58 10.73
CA ALA A 103 -8.14 -6.57 10.07
C ALA A 103 -7.81 -5.47 11.08
N MET A 104 -6.57 -5.47 11.55
CA MET A 104 -6.10 -4.55 12.59
C MET A 104 -5.31 -3.40 11.97
N LYS A 105 -5.49 -2.18 12.50
CA LYS A 105 -4.61 -1.07 12.13
C LYS A 105 -3.20 -1.34 12.65
N VAL A 106 -2.21 -1.09 11.81
CA VAL A 106 -0.81 -1.10 12.27
C VAL A 106 -0.65 -0.08 13.39
N GLN A 107 0.21 -0.41 14.38
CA GLN A 107 0.49 0.47 15.51
C GLN A 107 0.96 1.85 15.06
N SER A 108 0.78 2.85 15.93
CA SER A 108 0.89 4.27 15.55
C SER A 108 2.28 4.67 15.03
N ASP A 109 3.33 4.06 15.56
CA ASP A 109 4.71 4.18 15.13
C ASP A 109 4.91 3.59 13.74
N GLY A 110 4.52 2.33 13.52
CA GLY A 110 4.63 1.68 12.22
C GLY A 110 3.80 2.34 11.14
N ARG A 111 2.59 2.81 11.49
CA ARG A 111 1.76 3.56 10.56
C ARG A 111 2.39 4.89 10.17
N ARG A 112 3.12 5.54 11.09
CA ARG A 112 3.85 6.78 10.79
C ARG A 112 5.01 6.51 9.85
N ASP A 113 5.77 5.45 10.09
CA ASP A 113 6.90 5.05 9.25
C ASP A 113 6.42 4.70 7.82
N LEU A 114 5.37 3.89 7.71
CA LEU A 114 4.78 3.52 6.42
C LEU A 114 4.18 4.71 5.67
N ASN A 115 3.52 5.64 6.37
CA ASN A 115 2.98 6.87 5.77
C ASN A 115 4.07 7.87 5.33
N ALA A 116 5.28 7.77 5.91
CA ALA A 116 6.42 8.61 5.57
C ALA A 116 7.18 8.10 4.33
N LYS A 117 6.94 6.86 3.90
CA LYS A 117 7.52 6.34 2.66
C LYS A 117 6.90 7.04 1.45
N PRO A 118 7.71 7.46 0.47
CA PRO A 118 7.21 8.11 -0.73
C PRO A 118 6.45 7.12 -1.61
N LYS A 119 5.38 7.62 -2.23
CA LYS A 119 4.58 6.89 -3.22
C LYS A 119 4.28 7.82 -4.39
N SER A 120 4.35 7.25 -5.60
CA SER A 120 4.04 7.97 -6.84
C SER A 120 2.55 8.22 -6.99
N CYS A 121 2.20 9.30 -7.66
CA CYS A 121 0.84 9.56 -8.09
C CYS A 121 0.38 8.49 -9.08
N ALA A 122 -0.84 7.97 -8.91
CA ALA A 122 -1.38 6.94 -9.79
C ALA A 122 -2.11 7.50 -11.03
N PHE A 123 -2.03 8.82 -11.27
CA PHE A 123 -2.53 9.42 -12.50
C PHE A 123 -1.52 9.25 -13.63
N GLU A 124 -2.02 8.83 -14.79
CA GLU A 124 -1.24 8.83 -16.03
C GLU A 124 -0.71 10.25 -16.30
N ASN A 125 0.56 10.33 -16.69
CA ASN A 125 1.29 11.57 -16.95
C ASN A 125 1.50 12.49 -15.73
N CYS A 126 1.32 11.99 -14.51
CA CYS A 126 1.66 12.72 -13.29
C CYS A 126 2.92 12.15 -12.64
N ASN A 127 3.99 12.95 -12.56
CA ASN A 127 5.28 12.55 -11.99
C ASN A 127 5.42 12.91 -10.49
N PHE A 128 4.34 13.35 -9.84
CA PHE A 128 4.39 13.68 -8.42
C PHE A 128 4.68 12.44 -7.57
N SER A 129 5.59 12.55 -6.61
CA SER A 129 5.88 11.51 -5.62
C SER A 129 6.08 12.14 -4.26
N GLY A 130 5.54 11.52 -3.21
CA GLY A 130 5.68 12.03 -1.85
C GLY A 130 5.03 11.15 -0.80
N THR A 131 5.14 11.57 0.45
CA THR A 131 4.49 10.93 1.62
C THR A 131 2.96 10.92 1.48
N TYR A 132 2.26 10.14 2.31
CA TYR A 132 0.79 10.10 2.30
C TYR A 132 0.15 11.49 2.39
N SER A 133 0.64 12.34 3.30
CA SER A 133 0.10 13.67 3.51
C SER A 133 0.35 14.59 2.30
N GLN A 134 1.53 14.50 1.69
CA GLN A 134 1.88 15.27 0.50
C GLN A 134 1.04 14.81 -0.70
N LEU A 135 0.94 13.51 -0.94
CA LEU A 135 0.12 12.93 -2.00
C LEU A 135 -1.35 13.30 -1.82
N LYS A 136 -1.88 13.23 -0.60
CA LYS A 136 -3.25 13.65 -0.29
C LYS A 136 -3.54 15.11 -0.63
N ASN A 137 -2.58 16.00 -0.41
CA ASN A 137 -2.73 17.40 -0.74
C ASN A 137 -2.61 17.65 -2.24
N HIS A 138 -1.63 17.01 -2.90
CA HIS A 138 -1.46 17.04 -4.35
C HIS A 138 -2.73 16.59 -5.08
N LEU A 139 -3.33 15.46 -4.69
CA LEU A 139 -4.55 14.95 -5.29
C LEU A 139 -5.74 15.91 -5.17
N LYS A 140 -5.79 16.73 -4.11
CA LYS A 140 -6.83 17.74 -3.95
C LYS A 140 -6.60 18.98 -4.81
N ALA A 141 -5.34 19.37 -5.00
CA ALA A 141 -4.97 20.57 -5.74
C ALA A 141 -4.99 20.32 -7.26
N ASP A 142 -4.37 19.23 -7.69
CA ASP A 142 -4.04 19.00 -9.10
C ASP A 142 -5.01 18.00 -9.76
N HIS A 143 -5.74 17.23 -8.94
CA HIS A 143 -6.72 16.25 -9.42
C HIS A 143 -8.11 16.38 -8.74
N PRO A 144 -8.68 17.60 -8.60
CA PRO A 144 -9.87 17.85 -7.76
C PRO A 144 -11.13 17.12 -8.22
N SER A 145 -11.29 16.92 -9.53
CA SER A 145 -12.49 16.33 -10.14
C SER A 145 -12.52 14.81 -10.11
N TYR A 146 -11.46 14.16 -9.64
CA TYR A 146 -11.38 12.71 -9.66
C TYR A 146 -11.90 12.10 -8.37
N THR A 147 -12.95 11.29 -8.53
CA THR A 147 -13.66 10.62 -7.43
C THR A 147 -13.38 9.12 -7.37
N ARG A 148 -12.60 8.59 -8.32
CA ARG A 148 -12.28 7.16 -8.41
C ARG A 148 -11.10 6.77 -7.48
N PRO A 149 -11.02 5.49 -7.05
CA PRO A 149 -9.89 5.01 -6.28
C PRO A 149 -8.59 5.13 -7.06
N LEU A 150 -7.58 5.76 -6.44
CA LEU A 150 -6.23 5.94 -6.99
C LEU A 150 -5.36 4.69 -6.85
N VAL A 151 -5.96 3.50 -6.81
CA VAL A 151 -5.17 2.30 -7.02
C VAL A 151 -4.88 2.27 -8.52
N ASP A 152 -3.60 2.21 -8.88
CA ASP A 152 -3.18 2.01 -10.25
C ASP A 152 -3.91 0.79 -10.83
N GLN A 153 -4.72 1.00 -11.87
CA GLN A 153 -5.55 -0.05 -12.46
C GLN A 153 -4.71 -1.15 -13.12
N GLY A 154 -3.51 -0.83 -13.61
CA GLY A 154 -2.56 -1.80 -14.12
C GLY A 154 -2.08 -2.73 -13.02
N ARG A 155 -1.75 -2.20 -11.84
CA ARG A 155 -1.34 -3.00 -10.69
C ARG A 155 -2.46 -3.85 -10.11
N GLU A 156 -3.67 -3.31 -10.04
CA GLU A 156 -4.83 -4.11 -9.62
C GLU A 156 -5.07 -5.28 -10.59
N ARG A 157 -5.01 -5.02 -11.91
CA ARG A 157 -5.14 -6.08 -12.94
C ARG A 157 -4.01 -7.11 -12.85
N ALA A 158 -2.77 -6.69 -12.65
CA ALA A 158 -1.64 -7.58 -12.47
C ALA A 158 -1.83 -8.47 -11.24
N TRP A 159 -2.32 -7.91 -10.13
CA TRP A 159 -2.67 -8.68 -8.94
C TRP A 159 -3.81 -9.68 -9.20
N GLU A 160 -4.89 -9.29 -9.89
CA GLU A 160 -5.99 -10.20 -10.25
C GLU A 160 -5.53 -11.34 -11.17
N GLN A 161 -4.59 -11.07 -12.09
CA GLN A 161 -3.97 -12.10 -12.95
C GLN A 161 -3.14 -13.09 -12.12
N MET A 162 -2.33 -12.59 -11.18
CA MET A 162 -1.54 -13.43 -10.28
C MET A 162 -2.44 -14.35 -9.43
N GLN A 163 -3.56 -13.84 -8.93
CA GLN A 163 -4.51 -14.65 -8.17
C GLN A 163 -5.10 -15.78 -9.04
N ARG A 164 -5.56 -15.47 -10.26
CA ARG A 164 -6.08 -16.49 -11.20
C ARG A 164 -5.03 -17.54 -11.58
N ALA A 165 -3.79 -17.13 -11.81
CA ALA A 165 -2.69 -18.06 -12.09
C ALA A 165 -2.47 -19.02 -10.91
N THR A 166 -2.53 -18.50 -9.68
CA THR A 166 -2.41 -19.31 -8.47
C THR A 166 -3.64 -20.23 -8.29
N GLU A 167 -4.86 -19.74 -8.56
CA GLU A 167 -6.08 -20.56 -8.53
C GLU A 167 -6.02 -21.72 -9.54
N TYR A 168 -5.55 -21.44 -10.76
CA TYR A 168 -5.35 -22.45 -11.78
C TYR A 168 -4.32 -23.50 -11.33
N ASN A 169 -3.21 -23.06 -10.73
CA ASN A 169 -2.18 -23.97 -10.20
C ASN A 169 -2.73 -24.87 -9.09
N ASP A 170 -3.50 -24.32 -8.16
CA ASP A 170 -4.13 -25.07 -7.07
C ASP A 170 -5.13 -26.11 -7.61
N ILE A 171 -5.96 -25.74 -8.59
CA ILE A 171 -6.90 -26.67 -9.25
C ILE A 171 -6.13 -27.78 -9.97
N SER A 172 -5.07 -27.44 -10.71
CA SER A 172 -4.23 -28.41 -11.41
C SER A 172 -3.58 -29.40 -10.44
N THR A 173 -3.03 -28.89 -9.34
CA THR A 173 -2.40 -29.69 -8.28
C THR A 173 -3.43 -30.60 -7.61
N ALA A 174 -4.61 -30.08 -7.26
CA ALA A 174 -5.70 -30.85 -6.66
C ALA A 174 -6.26 -31.93 -7.61
N ALA A 175 -6.26 -31.66 -8.91
CA ALA A 175 -6.69 -32.60 -9.94
C ALA A 175 -5.62 -33.66 -10.28
N GLY A 176 -4.44 -33.62 -9.65
CA GLY A 176 -3.33 -34.53 -9.95
C GLY A 176 -2.79 -34.38 -11.37
N LEU A 177 -3.09 -33.26 -12.03
CA LEU A 177 -2.53 -32.92 -13.34
C LEU A 177 -1.08 -32.49 -13.10
N LEU A 178 -0.14 -33.40 -13.39
CA LEU A 178 1.30 -33.10 -13.39
C LEU A 178 1.52 -31.84 -14.22
N HIS A 179 2.38 -30.93 -13.76
CA HIS A 179 2.86 -29.81 -14.58
C HIS A 179 3.58 -30.39 -15.81
N SER A 180 2.83 -30.71 -16.87
CA SER A 180 3.41 -30.97 -18.17
C SER A 180 4.04 -29.64 -18.61
N GLY A 181 5.36 -29.65 -18.73
CA GLY A 181 6.15 -28.49 -19.10
C GLY A 181 5.68 -27.90 -20.42
N LEU A 182 4.80 -26.91 -20.35
CA LEU A 182 4.89 -25.80 -21.26
C LEU A 182 5.79 -24.76 -20.60
N GLU A 183 7.01 -24.68 -21.11
CA GLU A 183 7.65 -23.39 -21.30
C GLU A 183 6.59 -22.41 -21.83
N VAL A 184 5.99 -21.63 -20.92
CA VAL A 184 5.31 -20.41 -21.31
C VAL A 184 6.43 -19.49 -21.73
N LEU A 185 6.69 -19.50 -23.03
CA LEU A 185 7.42 -18.53 -23.84
C LEU A 185 7.96 -17.37 -22.99
N LEU A 186 9.27 -17.41 -22.73
CA LEU A 186 10.05 -16.25 -22.28
C LEU A 186 9.84 -15.13 -23.30
N GLN A 187 8.82 -14.29 -23.11
CA GLN A 187 8.77 -12.98 -23.71
C GLN A 187 7.88 -12.06 -22.86
N GLN A 188 8.57 -11.21 -22.09
CA GLN A 188 8.09 -9.94 -21.52
C GLN A 188 7.23 -10.00 -20.24
N LEU A 189 7.89 -10.25 -19.10
CA LEU A 189 7.50 -9.62 -17.83
C LEU A 189 8.64 -8.69 -17.38
N PRO A 190 8.35 -7.42 -17.00
CA PRO A 190 9.36 -6.55 -16.41
C PRO A 190 9.78 -7.09 -15.04
N ASP A 191 11.08 -6.98 -14.75
CA ASP A 191 11.80 -7.45 -13.56
C ASP A 191 10.95 -7.69 -12.32
N VAL A 192 10.70 -8.97 -12.02
CA VAL A 192 10.21 -9.40 -10.71
C VAL A 192 11.42 -9.40 -9.75
N PRO A 193 11.40 -8.63 -8.64
CA PRO A 193 12.51 -8.63 -7.70
C PRO A 193 12.70 -10.03 -7.08
N PRO A 194 13.95 -10.51 -6.98
CA PRO A 194 14.21 -11.86 -6.53
C PRO A 194 14.11 -11.90 -5.00
N ARG A 195 13.09 -12.57 -4.47
CA ARG A 195 13.15 -13.25 -3.16
C ARG A 195 11.94 -14.12 -2.89
N LEU A 196 11.88 -15.24 -3.61
CA LEU A 196 11.21 -16.45 -3.13
C LEU A 196 12.17 -17.64 -3.30
N VAL A 197 13.29 -17.60 -2.57
CA VAL A 197 14.06 -18.81 -2.27
C VAL A 197 13.52 -19.29 -0.93
N ILE A 198 12.53 -20.18 -0.98
CA ILE A 198 12.20 -21.02 0.16
C ILE A 198 13.32 -22.04 0.23
N LEU A 199 14.32 -21.81 1.10
CA LEU A 199 15.27 -22.85 1.46
C LEU A 199 14.50 -23.90 2.28
N LEU A 200 14.14 -25.00 1.62
CA LEU A 200 13.99 -26.28 2.29
C LEU A 200 15.39 -26.69 2.75
N TRP A 201 15.65 -26.59 4.04
CA TRP A 201 16.71 -27.36 4.69
C TRP A 201 16.04 -28.38 5.60
N ASP A 202 15.99 -29.62 5.10
CA ASP A 202 15.85 -30.82 5.92
C ASP A 202 17.25 -31.35 6.24
N SER A 203 17.44 -31.67 7.54
CA SER A 203 18.44 -32.52 8.18
C SER A 203 19.92 -32.09 8.17
#